data_AF-A0A358DEX4-F1
#
_entry.id   AF-A0A358DEX4-F1
#
_cell.length_a   1.000
_cell.length_b   1.000
_cell.length_c   1.000
_cell.angle_alpha   90.00
_cell.angle_beta   90.00
_cell.angle_gamma   90.00
#
_symmetry.space_group_name_H-M   'P 1'
#
loop_
_entity.id
_entity.type
_entity.pdbx_description
1 polymer ?
#
loop_
_entity_poly.entity_id
_entity_poly.type
_entity_poly.pdbx_seq_one_letter_code
_entity_poly.pdbx_strand_id
1 'polypeptide(L)'
;MYNIFLKQMTLKYLHQTASILLWVLVFSSCLNSSQSDIELSHDAQIYSFSMSSKKDTTSALSGTRFTIDQINNKIFNRDSLPYLFHVDSIYLNIAGKSSYTLPRIVINLQDKDSSYLWNGKDSVAFKRLKSIETTAEDGKTVKLY
;
A
#
# COMPACT_ATOMS: atom_id res chain seq x y z
N MET A 1 67.49 6.59 38.54
CA MET A 1 67.52 6.45 37.07
C MET A 1 66.41 5.51 36.53
N TYR A 2 66.12 4.38 37.20
CA TYR A 2 65.05 3.42 36.83
C TYR A 2 63.62 4.01 36.76
N ASN A 3 63.20 4.79 37.77
CA ASN A 3 61.84 5.38 37.81
C ASN A 3 61.56 6.41 36.70
N ILE A 4 62.59 7.06 36.15
CA ILE A 4 62.43 8.05 35.06
C ILE A 4 62.18 7.33 33.73
N PHE A 5 62.92 6.25 33.47
CA PHE A 5 62.75 5.41 32.29
C PHE A 5 61.39 4.70 32.27
N LEU A 6 60.93 4.17 33.41
CA LEU A 6 59.61 3.54 33.51
C LEU A 6 58.47 4.53 33.21
N LYS A 7 58.56 5.76 33.75
CA LYS A 7 57.55 6.81 33.55
C LYS A 7 57.51 7.32 32.10
N GLN A 8 58.66 7.36 31.43
CA GLN A 8 58.75 7.74 30.02
C GLN A 8 58.23 6.62 29.08
N MET A 9 58.44 5.35 29.43
CA MET A 9 57.87 4.21 28.70
C MET A 9 56.35 4.16 28.84
N THR A 10 55.80 4.24 30.05
CA THR A 10 54.34 4.21 30.27
C THR A 10 53.61 5.38 29.61
N LEU A 11 54.21 6.58 29.59
CA LEU A 11 53.64 7.74 28.91
C LEU A 11 53.58 7.56 27.38
N LYS A 12 54.61 6.96 26.77
CA LYS A 12 54.63 6.65 25.32
C LYS A 12 53.54 5.65 24.93
N TYR A 13 53.37 4.58 25.72
CA TYR A 13 52.31 3.60 25.47
C TYR A 13 50.92 4.18 25.70
N LEU A 14 50.75 5.09 26.68
CA LEU A 14 49.50 5.79 26.91
C LEU A 14 49.12 6.73 25.75
N HIS A 15 50.09 7.42 25.15
CA HIS A 15 49.83 8.23 23.95
C HIS A 15 49.48 7.39 22.73
N GLN A 16 50.14 6.23 22.56
CA GLN A 16 49.82 5.31 21.47
C GLN A 16 48.41 4.72 21.60
N THR A 17 48.01 4.30 22.80
CA THR A 17 46.66 3.76 23.03
C THR A 17 45.59 4.84 22.88
N ALA A 18 45.83 6.05 23.38
CA ALA A 18 44.90 7.17 23.22
C ALA A 18 44.70 7.58 21.75
N SER A 19 45.77 7.58 20.96
CA SER A 19 45.71 7.87 19.52
C SER A 19 44.87 6.82 18.78
N ILE A 20 45.12 5.53 19.01
CA ILE A 20 44.36 4.44 18.37
C ILE A 20 42.87 4.53 18.73
N LEU A 21 42.55 4.83 19.99
CA LEU A 21 41.16 4.95 20.45
C LEU A 21 40.43 6.13 19.80
N LEU A 22 41.13 7.25 19.58
CA LEU A 22 40.61 8.40 18.87
C LEU A 22 40.31 8.07 17.40
N TRP A 23 41.19 7.33 16.71
CA TRP A 23 40.95 6.88 15.34
C TRP A 23 39.73 5.95 15.23
N VAL A 24 39.56 5.01 16.17
CA VAL A 24 38.38 4.13 16.21
C VAL A 24 37.08 4.92 16.36
N LEU A 25 37.07 5.95 17.21
CA LEU A 25 35.90 6.82 17.39
C LEU A 25 35.60 7.65 16.13
N VAL A 26 36.62 8.17 15.44
CA VAL A 26 36.46 8.95 14.20
C VAL A 26 35.91 8.09 13.04
N PHE A 27 36.35 6.83 12.91
CA PHE A 27 35.84 5.95 11.84
C PHE A 27 34.45 5.35 12.13
N SER A 28 34.01 5.36 13.40
CA SER A 28 32.67 4.86 13.78
C SER A 28 31.53 5.79 13.32
N SER A 29 31.80 7.09 13.12
CA SER A 29 30.78 8.06 12.68
C SER A 29 30.39 7.96 11.20
N CYS A 30 31.09 7.17 10.39
CA CYS A 30 30.77 6.96 8.98
C CYS A 30 29.87 5.74 8.72
N LEU A 31 29.45 5.01 9.74
CA LEU A 31 28.45 3.95 9.59
C LEU A 31 27.02 4.53 9.58
N ASN A 32 26.82 5.62 8.85
CA ASN A 32 25.49 6.10 8.54
C ASN A 32 24.95 5.20 7.43
N SER A 33 24.21 4.15 7.80
CA SER A 33 23.45 3.38 6.81
C SER A 33 22.53 4.38 6.11
N SER A 34 22.79 4.68 4.84
CA SER A 34 21.85 5.41 4.00
C SER A 34 20.64 4.51 3.80
N GLN A 35 19.76 4.46 4.80
CA GLN A 35 18.39 4.03 4.61
C GLN A 35 17.84 5.06 3.63
N SER A 36 17.66 4.63 2.38
CA SER A 36 16.86 5.42 1.46
C SER A 36 15.48 5.44 2.09
N ASP A 37 15.04 6.60 2.56
CA ASP A 37 13.69 6.79 3.01
C ASP A 37 12.80 6.56 1.79
N ILE A 38 12.26 5.34 1.65
CA ILE A 38 11.31 5.02 0.59
C ILE A 38 10.04 5.78 0.93
N GLU A 39 9.78 6.86 0.21
CA GLU A 39 8.51 7.59 0.34
C GLU A 39 7.38 6.73 -0.24
N LEU A 40 6.56 6.16 0.65
CA LEU A 40 5.41 5.37 0.27
C LEU A 40 4.26 6.27 -0.19
N SER A 41 3.55 5.85 -1.23
CA SER A 41 2.38 6.57 -1.71
C SER A 41 1.26 6.56 -0.67
N HIS A 42 0.66 7.74 -0.45
CA HIS A 42 -0.56 7.92 0.35
C HIS A 42 -1.83 7.87 -0.52
N ASP A 43 -1.70 7.52 -1.80
CA ASP A 43 -2.81 7.51 -2.75
C ASP A 43 -3.61 6.20 -2.69
N ALA A 44 -4.74 6.23 -1.98
CA ALA A 44 -5.69 5.10 -1.90
C ALA A 44 -6.80 5.17 -2.97
N GLN A 45 -6.67 6.01 -4.00
CA GLN A 45 -7.79 6.26 -4.92
C GLN A 45 -7.99 5.17 -5.97
N ILE A 46 -9.25 4.87 -6.30
CA ILE A 46 -9.61 4.05 -7.46
C ILE A 46 -9.67 4.97 -8.68
N TYR A 47 -8.83 4.74 -9.69
CA TYR A 47 -8.80 5.56 -10.91
C TYR A 47 -9.54 4.91 -12.08
N SER A 48 -9.68 3.58 -12.06
CA SER A 48 -10.44 2.83 -13.04
C SER A 48 -11.30 1.79 -12.35
N PHE A 49 -12.53 1.66 -12.82
CA PHE A 49 -13.49 0.69 -12.35
C PHE A 49 -14.32 0.15 -13.52
N SER A 50 -14.40 -1.16 -13.63
CA SER A 50 -15.40 -1.84 -14.45
C SER A 50 -15.83 -3.15 -13.81
N MET A 51 -16.94 -3.69 -14.30
CA MET A 51 -17.40 -5.01 -13.90
C MET A 51 -17.86 -5.82 -15.11
N SER A 52 -17.77 -7.13 -14.98
CA SER A 52 -18.25 -8.09 -15.97
C SER A 52 -18.91 -9.27 -15.29
N SER A 53 -19.70 -10.05 -16.02
CA SER A 53 -20.25 -11.30 -15.52
C SER A 53 -20.42 -12.29 -16.66
N LYS A 54 -20.11 -13.56 -16.40
CA LYS A 54 -20.42 -14.65 -17.33
C LYS A 54 -21.93 -14.88 -17.46
N LYS A 55 -22.72 -14.41 -16.49
CA LYS A 55 -24.18 -14.51 -16.47
C LYS A 55 -24.87 -13.27 -17.06
N ASP A 56 -24.12 -12.27 -17.55
CA ASP A 56 -24.71 -11.14 -18.25
C ASP A 56 -25.15 -11.57 -19.66
N THR A 57 -26.37 -12.05 -19.78
CA THR A 57 -26.97 -12.49 -21.05
C THR A 57 -27.30 -11.33 -21.99
N THR A 58 -27.38 -10.12 -21.46
CA THR A 58 -27.72 -8.90 -22.21
C THR A 58 -26.50 -8.15 -22.74
N SER A 59 -25.30 -8.55 -22.32
CA SER A 59 -24.06 -7.79 -22.55
C SER A 59 -24.13 -6.33 -22.10
N ALA A 60 -24.97 -6.01 -21.10
CA ALA A 60 -25.16 -4.65 -20.63
C ALA A 60 -23.92 -4.10 -19.92
N LEU A 61 -23.17 -4.97 -19.22
CA LEU A 61 -22.01 -4.55 -18.43
C LEU A 61 -20.85 -4.08 -19.29
N SER A 62 -20.66 -4.63 -20.50
CA SER A 62 -19.56 -4.23 -21.39
C SER A 62 -19.70 -2.80 -21.92
N GLY A 63 -20.94 -2.33 -22.10
CA GLY A 63 -21.25 -0.95 -22.51
C GLY A 63 -21.45 0.02 -21.35
N THR A 64 -21.47 -0.48 -20.11
CA THR A 64 -21.73 0.35 -18.93
C THR A 64 -20.52 1.22 -18.58
N ARG A 65 -20.75 2.52 -18.42
CA ARG A 65 -19.72 3.47 -17.96
C ARG A 65 -19.95 3.82 -16.49
N PHE A 66 -18.96 3.54 -15.66
CA PHE A 66 -18.97 3.94 -14.26
C PHE A 66 -18.36 5.33 -14.08
N THR A 67 -19.01 6.14 -13.26
CA THR A 67 -18.46 7.38 -12.73
C THR A 67 -17.85 7.09 -11.36
N ILE A 68 -16.61 7.55 -11.16
CA ILE A 68 -15.94 7.52 -9.88
C ILE A 68 -15.92 8.95 -9.34
N ASP A 69 -16.74 9.21 -8.33
CA ASP A 69 -16.78 10.47 -7.60
C ASP A 69 -15.75 10.42 -6.47
N GLN A 70 -14.60 11.04 -6.69
CA GLN A 70 -13.48 11.07 -5.73
C GLN A 70 -13.74 11.96 -4.51
N ILE A 71 -14.67 12.90 -4.60
CA ILE A 71 -14.98 13.84 -3.52
C ILE A 71 -15.93 13.17 -2.53
N ASN A 72 -16.97 12.52 -3.06
CA ASN A 72 -17.97 11.83 -2.23
C ASN A 72 -17.66 10.35 -1.99
N ASN A 73 -16.56 9.85 -2.56
CA ASN A 73 -16.15 8.45 -2.58
C ASN A 73 -17.30 7.52 -2.98
N LYS A 74 -17.78 7.67 -4.22
CA LYS A 74 -18.84 6.81 -4.77
C LYS A 74 -18.46 6.29 -6.14
N ILE A 75 -18.84 5.07 -6.42
CA ILE A 75 -18.79 4.48 -7.76
C ILE A 75 -20.21 4.15 -8.17
N PHE A 76 -20.65 4.71 -9.30
CA PHE A 76 -22.01 4.49 -9.78
C PHE A 76 -22.09 4.55 -11.29
N ASN A 77 -23.05 3.81 -11.83
CA ASN A 77 -23.47 3.98 -13.21
C ASN A 77 -24.45 5.18 -13.26
N ARG A 78 -24.17 6.16 -14.11
CA ARG A 78 -25.09 7.30 -14.36
C ARG A 78 -26.27 6.91 -15.24
N ASP A 79 -26.00 6.02 -16.19
CA ASP A 79 -27.00 5.46 -17.08
C ASP A 79 -27.73 4.33 -16.32
N SER A 80 -29.04 4.15 -16.50
CA SER A 80 -29.68 2.99 -15.89
C SER A 80 -29.28 1.72 -16.65
N LEU A 81 -29.11 0.61 -15.95
CA LEU A 81 -29.00 -0.70 -16.60
C LEU A 81 -30.36 -1.07 -17.23
N PRO A 82 -30.38 -1.90 -18.29
CA PRO A 82 -31.63 -2.32 -18.92
C PRO A 82 -32.63 -2.91 -17.93
N TYR A 83 -33.93 -2.73 -18.22
CA TYR A 83 -35.00 -3.31 -17.42
C TYR A 83 -34.82 -4.84 -17.30
N LEU A 84 -35.00 -5.36 -16.08
CA LEU A 84 -34.76 -6.78 -15.71
C LEU A 84 -33.30 -7.25 -15.81
N PHE A 85 -32.32 -6.34 -15.95
CA PHE A 85 -30.92 -6.70 -15.82
C PHE A 85 -30.67 -7.41 -14.48
N HIS A 86 -30.09 -8.61 -14.54
CA HIS A 86 -29.83 -9.40 -13.35
C HIS A 86 -28.57 -10.26 -13.50
N VAL A 87 -27.63 -10.08 -12.56
CA VAL A 87 -26.49 -10.98 -12.33
C VAL A 87 -26.33 -11.23 -10.83
N ASP A 88 -25.94 -12.45 -10.46
CA ASP A 88 -25.65 -12.81 -9.05
C ASP A 88 -24.22 -12.43 -8.66
N SER A 89 -23.28 -12.73 -9.56
CA SER A 89 -21.85 -12.57 -9.35
C SER A 89 -21.22 -11.77 -10.47
N ILE A 90 -20.23 -10.95 -10.11
CA ILE A 90 -19.48 -10.09 -11.03
C ILE A 90 -17.98 -10.27 -10.80
N TYR A 91 -17.20 -10.07 -11.85
CA TYR A 91 -15.77 -9.88 -11.76
C TYR A 91 -15.49 -8.39 -11.82
N LEU A 92 -14.83 -7.87 -10.79
CA LEU A 92 -14.43 -6.47 -10.73
C LEU A 92 -13.08 -6.29 -11.43
N ASN A 93 -12.90 -5.15 -12.06
CA ASN A 93 -11.60 -4.64 -12.47
C ASN A 93 -11.42 -3.27 -11.84
N ILE A 94 -10.43 -3.17 -10.95
CA ILE A 94 -10.15 -1.99 -10.13
C ILE A 94 -8.67 -1.66 -10.29
N ALA A 95 -8.34 -0.42 -10.64
CA ALA A 95 -6.96 0.03 -10.75
C ALA A 95 -6.72 1.38 -10.06
N GLY A 96 -5.51 1.53 -9.51
CA GLY A 96 -4.99 2.80 -9.00
C GLY A 96 -4.40 3.69 -10.11
N LYS A 97 -3.69 4.75 -9.71
CA LYS A 97 -3.20 5.84 -10.58
C LYS A 97 -2.36 5.39 -11.79
N SER A 98 -1.58 4.32 -11.62
CA SER A 98 -0.59 3.85 -12.59
C SER A 98 -0.98 2.51 -13.24
N SER A 99 -2.27 2.18 -13.26
CA SER A 99 -2.81 0.87 -13.69
C SER A 99 -2.39 -0.31 -12.80
N TYR A 100 -1.57 -0.08 -11.78
CA TYR A 100 -1.24 -1.08 -10.77
C TYR A 100 -2.42 -1.28 -9.82
N THR A 101 -2.55 -2.51 -9.34
CA THR A 101 -3.51 -2.88 -8.31
C THR A 101 -3.14 -2.16 -7.02
N LEU A 102 -4.13 -1.58 -6.35
CA LEU A 102 -3.96 -1.01 -5.02
C LEU A 102 -3.44 -2.11 -4.06
N PRO A 103 -2.53 -1.78 -3.12
CA PRO A 103 -1.88 -2.77 -2.25
C PRO A 103 -2.85 -3.66 -1.49
N ARG A 104 -4.00 -3.10 -1.08
CA ARG A 104 -5.02 -3.80 -0.34
C ARG A 104 -6.40 -3.31 -0.75
N ILE A 105 -7.27 -4.26 -1.09
CA ILE A 105 -8.67 -4.02 -1.42
C ILE A 105 -9.52 -4.96 -0.57
N VAL A 106 -10.48 -4.42 0.18
CA VAL A 106 -11.46 -5.20 0.95
C VAL A 106 -12.84 -4.98 0.38
N ILE A 107 -13.53 -6.09 0.14
CA ILE A 107 -14.92 -6.10 -0.30
C ILE A 107 -15.80 -6.26 0.93
N ASN A 108 -16.71 -5.32 1.14
CA ASN A 108 -17.68 -5.37 2.21
C ASN A 108 -19.05 -5.71 1.62
N LEU A 109 -19.70 -6.72 2.19
CA LEU A 109 -21.06 -7.10 1.82
C LEU A 109 -22.08 -6.56 2.84
N GLN A 110 -23.36 -6.54 2.46
CA GLN A 110 -24.45 -6.00 3.28
C GLN A 110 -24.71 -6.80 4.57
N ASP A 111 -24.37 -8.10 4.59
CA ASP A 111 -24.57 -8.94 5.76
C ASP A 111 -23.48 -8.71 6.81
N LYS A 112 -23.87 -8.78 8.09
CA LYS A 112 -22.96 -8.62 9.22
C LYS A 112 -21.78 -9.60 9.09
N ASP A 113 -20.56 -9.10 9.32
CA ASP A 113 -19.30 -9.84 9.27
C ASP A 113 -18.92 -10.47 7.91
N SER A 114 -19.58 -10.04 6.82
CA SER A 114 -19.27 -10.51 5.46
C SER A 114 -18.32 -9.56 4.71
N SER A 115 -17.09 -9.44 5.19
CA SER A 115 -16.01 -8.70 4.52
C SER A 115 -14.80 -9.57 4.27
N TYR A 116 -14.10 -9.37 3.15
CA TYR A 116 -12.93 -10.15 2.81
C TYR A 116 -11.89 -9.37 2.01
N LEU A 117 -10.62 -9.73 2.20
CA LEU A 117 -9.53 -9.26 1.36
C LEU A 117 -9.71 -9.83 -0.05
N TRP A 118 -9.82 -8.94 -1.03
CA TRP A 118 -10.05 -9.35 -2.42
C TRP A 118 -8.72 -9.57 -3.15
N ASN A 119 -8.64 -10.69 -3.87
CA ASN A 119 -7.42 -11.13 -4.55
C ASN A 119 -7.36 -10.69 -6.03
N GLY A 120 -8.31 -9.88 -6.50
CA GLY A 120 -8.38 -9.42 -7.89
C GLY A 120 -8.98 -10.42 -8.88
N LYS A 121 -9.27 -11.65 -8.46
CA LYS A 121 -9.67 -12.77 -9.34
C LYS A 121 -11.04 -13.34 -9.02
N ASP A 122 -11.37 -13.41 -7.73
CA ASP A 122 -12.62 -13.99 -7.30
C ASP A 122 -13.80 -13.10 -7.66
N SER A 123 -14.91 -13.74 -8.02
CA SER A 123 -16.16 -13.04 -8.27
C SER A 123 -16.74 -12.50 -6.97
N VAL A 124 -17.40 -11.35 -7.06
CA VAL A 124 -18.07 -10.66 -5.96
C VAL A 124 -19.58 -10.84 -6.09
N ALA A 125 -20.28 -11.03 -4.97
CA ALA A 125 -21.75 -11.12 -4.94
C ALA A 125 -22.37 -9.73 -5.18
N PHE A 126 -22.82 -9.46 -6.40
CA PHE A 126 -23.21 -8.13 -6.86
C PHE A 126 -24.34 -7.51 -6.02
N LYS A 127 -25.43 -8.26 -5.80
CA LYS A 127 -26.58 -7.77 -5.03
C LYS A 127 -26.27 -7.47 -3.56
N ARG A 128 -25.19 -8.06 -3.04
CA ARG A 128 -24.77 -7.92 -1.64
C ARG A 128 -23.60 -6.95 -1.49
N LEU A 129 -22.97 -6.51 -2.58
CA LEU A 129 -21.86 -5.56 -2.54
C LEU A 129 -22.33 -4.27 -1.87
N LYS A 130 -21.69 -3.90 -0.76
CA LYS A 130 -22.02 -2.71 0.02
C LYS A 130 -21.01 -1.60 -0.24
N SER A 131 -19.72 -1.93 -0.17
CA SER A 131 -18.64 -0.96 -0.38
C SER A 131 -17.33 -1.65 -0.72
N ILE A 132 -16.42 -0.86 -1.28
CA ILE A 132 -15.04 -1.25 -1.61
C ILE A 132 -14.10 -0.38 -0.80
N GLU A 133 -13.33 -0.99 0.08
CA GLU A 133 -12.28 -0.30 0.85
C GLU A 133 -10.93 -0.51 0.19
N THR A 134 -10.15 0.56 0.07
CA THR A 134 -8.80 0.54 -0.48
C THR A 134 -7.81 1.13 0.51
N THR A 135 -6.62 0.54 0.61
CA THR A 135 -5.52 1.06 1.44
C THR A 135 -4.33 1.40 0.55
N ALA A 136 -3.72 2.56 0.78
CA ALA A 136 -2.52 3.00 0.07
C ALA A 136 -1.26 2.21 0.49
N GLU A 137 -0.14 2.50 -0.16
CA GLU A 137 1.15 1.82 0.08
C GLU A 137 1.70 2.10 1.48
N ASP A 138 1.36 3.26 2.04
CA ASP A 138 1.68 3.62 3.43
C ASP A 138 1.04 2.71 4.49
N GLY A 139 0.09 1.86 4.10
CA GLY A 139 -0.66 0.97 4.99
C GLY A 139 -1.62 1.68 5.96
N LYS A 140 -1.79 3.01 5.82
CA LYS A 140 -2.53 3.87 6.75
C LYS A 140 -3.67 4.60 6.06
N THR A 141 -3.43 5.15 4.87
CA THR A 141 -4.42 5.94 4.16
C THR A 141 -5.46 5.00 3.56
N VAL A 142 -6.73 5.19 3.95
CA VAL A 142 -7.85 4.34 3.55
C VAL A 142 -8.90 5.19 2.85
N LYS A 143 -9.49 4.64 1.77
CA LYS A 143 -10.72 5.16 1.16
C LYS A 143 -11.79 4.09 1.09
N LEU A 144 -13.05 4.52 1.22
CA LEU A 144 -14.23 3.66 1.16
C LEU A 144 -15.17 4.18 0.08
N TYR A 145 -15.46 3.36 -0.91
CA TYR A 145 -16.34 3.66 -2.05
C TYR A 145 -17.63 2.86 -2.01
#